data_AF-A0A4U8S9V7-F1
#
_entry.id   AF-A0A4U8S9V7-F1
#
_cell.length_a   1.000
_cell.length_b   1.000
_cell.length_c   1.000
_cell.angle_alpha   90.00
_cell.angle_beta   90.00
_cell.angle_gamma   90.00
#
_symmetry.space_group_name_H-M   'P 1'
#
loop_
_entity.id
_entity.type
_entity.pdbx_description
1 polymer ?
#
loop_
_entity_poly.entity_id
_entity_poly.type
_entity_poly.pdbx_seq_one_letter_code
_entity_poly.pdbx_strand_id
1 'polypeptide(L)'
;MGKLYLSIFSFDSRIDFQNGFVRQEVHYKANDTLKDVFQAVDSKNFGYQEFGVDLQFIHCRINGYAVFGNLTVKEIVKKLGCYLEIEPLNKRYAKKDLLLDLDAAFAKYHNFFYLMDFIAPSEREELKKYLLINFIVPSYDDSYCGDGFLLYIKWLSLRYPLHKERLLHFISCKESGIFWHVSTANFMLPHNRAIDTQIESLQSMLISPTCKNQEWAELRSHINSQYHFACQNRIADYNAAESFTPFIQSILHANHTQQTYQ
;
A
#
# COMPACT_ATOMS: atom_id res chain seq x y z
N MET A 1 -1.35 22.59 -25.63
CA MET A 1 -0.32 21.53 -25.65
C MET A 1 0.73 21.94 -24.64
N GLY A 2 1.01 21.10 -23.65
CA GLY A 2 2.00 21.37 -22.61
C GLY A 2 3.19 20.41 -22.71
N LYS A 3 4.21 20.65 -21.88
CA LYS A 3 5.39 19.79 -21.76
C LYS A 3 5.52 19.31 -20.31
N LEU A 4 5.79 18.02 -20.13
CA LEU A 4 6.25 17.44 -18.88
C LEU A 4 7.73 17.12 -18.98
N TYR A 5 8.46 17.40 -17.91
CA TYR A 5 9.87 17.06 -17.75
C TYR A 5 9.94 15.92 -16.74
N LEU A 6 10.21 14.72 -17.23
CA LEU A 6 10.22 13.50 -16.44
C LEU A 6 11.65 13.17 -16.01
N SER A 7 11.82 12.80 -14.75
CA SER A 7 13.02 12.16 -14.22
C SER A 7 12.59 10.80 -13.68
N ILE A 8 12.77 9.75 -14.48
CA ILE A 8 12.20 8.42 -14.21
C ILE A 8 13.29 7.51 -13.67
N PHE A 9 13.04 6.88 -12.52
CA PHE A 9 13.93 5.87 -11.96
C PHE A 9 14.12 4.72 -12.95
N SER A 10 15.38 4.39 -13.22
CA SER A 10 15.73 3.25 -14.06
C SER A 10 16.60 2.26 -13.30
N PHE A 11 16.19 1.00 -13.41
CA PHE A 11 16.81 -0.15 -12.78
C PHE A 11 16.36 -1.41 -13.51
N ASP A 12 17.21 -2.41 -13.64
CA ASP A 12 16.82 -3.70 -14.19
C ASP A 12 17.58 -4.81 -13.46
N SER A 13 16.84 -5.62 -12.69
CA SER A 13 17.40 -6.70 -11.86
C SER A 13 18.16 -7.77 -12.64
N ARG A 14 18.02 -7.81 -13.97
CA ARG A 14 18.69 -8.77 -14.86
C ARG A 14 20.13 -8.38 -15.20
N ILE A 15 20.52 -7.13 -14.96
CA ILE A 15 21.84 -6.59 -15.30
C ILE A 15 22.52 -5.98 -14.08
N ASP A 16 23.83 -6.16 -14.01
CA ASP A 16 24.69 -5.58 -12.98
C ASP A 16 25.04 -4.12 -13.35
N PHE A 17 24.01 -3.26 -13.44
CA PHE A 17 24.16 -1.85 -13.76
C PHE A 17 23.71 -0.98 -12.59
N GLN A 18 24.38 0.16 -12.40
CA GLN A 18 24.02 1.12 -11.37
C GLN A 18 22.62 1.70 -11.64
N ASN A 19 21.80 1.79 -10.59
CA ASN A 19 20.52 2.48 -10.67
C ASN A 19 20.72 3.99 -10.93
N GLY A 20 19.73 4.63 -11.53
CA GLY A 20 19.80 6.05 -11.86
C GLY A 20 18.46 6.63 -12.28
N PHE A 21 18.52 7.79 -12.92
CA PHE A 21 17.34 8.46 -13.46
C PHE A 21 17.52 8.79 -14.94
N VAL A 22 16.53 8.41 -15.74
CA VAL A 22 16.41 8.75 -17.15
C VAL A 22 15.56 10.01 -17.28
N ARG A 23 16.11 11.06 -17.89
CA ARG A 23 15.39 12.32 -18.11
C ARG A 23 14.76 12.35 -19.49
N GLN A 24 13.48 12.66 -19.56
CA GLN A 24 12.75 12.76 -20.83
C GLN A 24 11.79 13.95 -20.84
N GLU A 25 11.53 14.49 -22.03
CA GLU A 25 10.49 15.49 -22.25
C GLU A 25 9.31 14.82 -22.98
N VAL A 26 8.12 14.92 -22.41
CA VAL A 26 6.89 14.38 -23.00
C VAL A 26 5.90 15.51 -23.25
N HIS A 27 5.40 15.59 -24.48
CA HIS A 27 4.34 16.53 -24.84
C HIS A 27 2.98 15.95 -24.45
N TYR A 28 2.11 16.77 -23.87
CA TYR A 28 0.78 16.33 -23.47
C TYR A 28 -0.35 17.28 -23.95
N LYS A 29 -1.54 16.69 -24.13
CA LYS A 29 -2.81 17.36 -24.45
C LYS A 29 -3.67 17.47 -23.20
N ALA A 30 -4.71 18.28 -23.27
CA ALA A 30 -5.53 18.64 -22.10
C ALA A 30 -6.20 17.45 -21.40
N ASN A 31 -6.47 16.37 -22.13
CA ASN A 31 -7.17 15.19 -21.64
C ASN A 31 -6.26 13.97 -21.48
N ASP A 32 -4.95 14.14 -21.65
CA ASP A 32 -4.00 13.04 -21.49
C ASP A 32 -3.97 12.60 -20.02
N THR A 33 -3.66 11.32 -19.84
CA THR A 33 -3.58 10.63 -18.57
C THR A 33 -2.15 10.12 -18.31
N LEU A 34 -1.88 9.62 -17.11
CA LEU A 34 -0.58 8.99 -16.81
C LEU A 34 -0.25 7.85 -17.77
N LYS A 35 -1.26 7.08 -18.18
CA LYS A 35 -1.08 6.01 -19.17
C LYS A 35 -0.57 6.56 -20.49
N ASP A 36 -1.16 7.65 -20.98
CA ASP A 36 -0.71 8.29 -22.23
C ASP A 36 0.72 8.83 -22.09
N VAL A 37 1.05 9.42 -20.94
CA VAL A 37 2.42 9.89 -20.64
C VAL A 37 3.42 8.72 -20.64
N PHE A 38 3.12 7.62 -19.96
CA PHE A 38 4.00 6.45 -19.91
C PHE A 38 4.12 5.72 -21.25
N GLN A 39 3.07 5.71 -22.07
CA GLN A 39 3.14 5.18 -23.43
C GLN A 39 3.99 6.06 -24.36
N ALA A 40 4.11 7.35 -24.06
CA ALA A 40 4.93 8.29 -24.82
C ALA A 40 6.41 8.31 -24.37
N VAL A 41 6.77 7.59 -23.29
CA VAL A 41 8.16 7.45 -22.85
C VAL A 41 8.95 6.64 -23.88
N ASP A 42 10.11 7.15 -24.28
CA ASP A 42 11.01 6.43 -25.19
C ASP A 42 11.73 5.32 -24.44
N SER A 43 11.32 4.08 -24.71
CA SER A 43 11.85 2.88 -24.06
C SER A 43 13.31 2.61 -24.39
N LYS A 44 13.84 3.18 -25.49
CA LYS A 44 15.26 3.00 -25.89
C LYS A 44 16.25 3.54 -24.87
N ASN A 45 15.80 4.44 -23.99
CA ASN A 45 16.62 5.03 -22.93
C ASN A 45 16.69 4.16 -21.67
N PHE A 46 16.01 3.01 -21.64
CA PHE A 46 15.96 2.08 -20.51
C PHE A 46 16.69 0.77 -20.81
N GLY A 47 16.96 -0.02 -19.75
CA GLY A 47 17.58 -1.33 -19.86
C GLY A 47 16.83 -2.24 -20.83
N TYR A 48 17.58 -2.91 -21.72
CA TYR A 48 17.04 -3.73 -22.82
C TYR A 48 16.06 -3.00 -23.76
N GLN A 49 16.12 -1.67 -23.83
CA GLN A 49 15.23 -0.85 -24.66
C GLN A 49 13.74 -1.02 -24.32
N GLU A 50 13.46 -1.34 -23.06
CA GLU A 50 12.14 -1.67 -22.55
C GLU A 50 11.92 -0.86 -21.27
N PHE A 51 10.78 -0.16 -21.18
CA PHE A 51 10.39 0.58 -19.98
C PHE A 51 9.45 -0.27 -19.12
N GLY A 52 9.90 -0.62 -17.91
CA GLY A 52 9.13 -1.41 -16.96
C GLY A 52 8.03 -0.60 -16.28
N VAL A 53 6.78 -0.75 -16.72
CA VAL A 53 5.61 -0.10 -16.10
C VAL A 53 4.35 -0.95 -16.30
N ASP A 54 3.44 -0.94 -15.33
CA ASP A 54 2.09 -1.50 -15.49
C ASP A 54 1.13 -0.44 -16.04
N LEU A 55 0.71 -0.61 -17.31
CA LEU A 55 -0.26 0.24 -17.99
C LEU A 55 -1.73 -0.19 -17.81
N GLN A 56 -1.97 -1.36 -17.22
CA GLN A 56 -3.31 -1.82 -16.83
C GLN A 56 -3.71 -1.18 -15.51
N PHE A 57 -2.80 -1.17 -14.54
CA PHE A 57 -2.98 -0.47 -13.28
C PHE A 57 -1.73 0.28 -12.86
N ILE A 58 -1.79 1.59 -13.03
CA ILE A 58 -0.66 2.46 -12.70
C ILE A 58 -0.48 2.53 -11.19
N HIS A 59 0.69 2.09 -10.73
CA HIS A 59 1.15 2.23 -9.36
C HIS A 59 2.59 2.77 -9.35
N CYS A 60 2.81 3.95 -8.80
CA CYS A 60 4.15 4.53 -8.75
C CYS A 60 4.20 5.64 -7.70
N ARG A 61 5.40 6.19 -7.50
CA ARG A 61 5.59 7.41 -6.72
C ARG A 61 5.90 8.57 -7.68
N ILE A 62 5.19 9.69 -7.51
CA ILE A 62 5.43 10.92 -8.27
C ILE A 62 5.71 12.05 -7.28
N ASN A 63 6.90 12.65 -7.34
CA ASN A 63 7.38 13.70 -6.43
C ASN A 63 7.13 13.35 -4.95
N GLY A 64 7.44 12.11 -4.56
CA GLY A 64 7.24 11.64 -3.19
C GLY A 64 5.84 11.11 -2.85
N TYR A 65 4.83 11.29 -3.72
CA TYR A 65 3.46 10.80 -3.48
C TYR A 65 3.19 9.47 -4.16
N ALA A 66 2.65 8.49 -3.43
CA ALA A 66 2.12 7.26 -4.00
C ALA A 66 0.85 7.55 -4.82
N VAL A 67 0.83 7.04 -6.06
CA VAL A 67 -0.26 7.17 -7.01
C VAL A 67 -0.79 5.79 -7.34
N PHE A 68 -2.10 5.63 -7.25
CA PHE A 68 -2.83 4.41 -7.62
C PHE A 68 -3.91 4.77 -8.64
N GLY A 69 -3.75 4.31 -9.88
CA GLY A 69 -4.67 4.52 -10.97
C GLY A 69 -4.22 5.58 -11.98
N ASN A 70 -5.04 5.74 -13.01
CA ASN A 70 -4.73 6.53 -14.19
C ASN A 70 -5.21 7.99 -14.05
N LEU A 71 -4.47 8.80 -13.30
CA LEU A 71 -4.77 10.22 -13.12
C LEU A 71 -4.65 11.00 -14.41
N THR A 72 -5.42 12.09 -14.54
CA THR A 72 -5.24 13.02 -15.66
C THR A 72 -3.98 13.86 -15.45
N VAL A 73 -3.29 14.20 -16.55
CA VAL A 73 -2.12 15.10 -16.49
C VAL A 73 -2.51 16.45 -15.89
N LYS A 74 -3.75 16.91 -16.13
CA LYS A 74 -4.28 18.14 -15.54
C LYS A 74 -4.26 18.10 -14.00
N GLU A 75 -4.69 16.99 -13.39
CA GLU A 75 -4.70 16.84 -11.93
C GLU A 75 -3.28 16.83 -11.37
N ILE A 76 -2.36 16.14 -12.05
CA ILE A 76 -0.95 16.05 -11.66
C ILE A 76 -0.29 17.42 -11.74
N VAL A 77 -0.38 18.10 -12.89
CA VAL A 77 0.25 19.40 -13.09
C VAL A 77 -0.29 20.44 -12.12
N LYS A 78 -1.60 20.40 -11.83
CA LYS A 78 -2.21 21.30 -10.83
C LYS A 78 -1.60 21.13 -9.44
N LYS A 79 -1.20 19.91 -9.06
CA LYS A 79 -0.70 19.59 -7.71
C LYS A 79 0.82 19.62 -7.60
N LEU A 80 1.52 19.12 -8.62
CA LEU A 80 2.96 18.84 -8.59
C LEU A 80 3.78 19.67 -9.60
N GLY A 81 3.12 20.38 -10.52
CA GLY A 81 3.77 21.11 -11.60
C GLY A 81 4.18 20.21 -12.77
N CYS A 82 5.05 20.73 -13.64
CA CYS A 82 5.46 20.03 -14.87
C CYS A 82 6.78 19.23 -14.73
N TYR A 83 7.47 19.36 -13.60
CA TYR A 83 8.69 18.60 -13.31
C TYR A 83 8.32 17.42 -12.41
N LEU A 84 8.38 16.23 -12.97
CA LEU A 84 7.92 15.00 -12.32
C LEU A 84 9.10 14.05 -12.14
N GLU A 85 9.48 13.81 -10.89
CA GLU A 85 10.30 12.68 -10.49
C GLU A 85 9.41 11.47 -10.27
N ILE A 86 9.66 10.38 -10.99
CA ILE A 86 8.83 9.18 -11.00
C ILE A 86 9.68 7.99 -10.55
N GLU A 87 9.20 7.29 -9.54
CA GLU A 87 9.89 6.18 -8.91
C GLU A 87 8.94 4.97 -8.76
N PRO A 88 9.46 3.73 -8.65
CA PRO A 88 8.66 2.62 -8.14
C PRO A 88 8.15 2.96 -6.74
N LEU A 89 7.02 2.35 -6.32
CA LEU A 89 6.50 2.59 -4.96
C LEU A 89 7.55 2.26 -3.87
N ASN A 90 8.40 1.27 -4.13
CA ASN A 90 9.54 0.93 -3.29
C ASN A 90 10.76 0.49 -4.13
N LYS A 91 11.88 1.18 -3.98
CA LYS A 91 13.11 0.90 -4.74
C LYS A 91 13.78 -0.43 -4.38
N ARG A 92 13.65 -0.90 -3.13
CA ARG A 92 14.24 -2.18 -2.68
C ARG A 92 13.63 -3.36 -3.42
N TYR A 93 12.34 -3.29 -3.71
CA TYR A 93 11.60 -4.32 -4.44
C TYR A 93 11.42 -3.96 -5.92
N ALA A 94 12.19 -3.02 -6.48
CA ALA A 94 12.12 -2.74 -7.91
C ALA A 94 12.65 -3.96 -8.68
N LYS A 95 11.87 -4.45 -9.65
CA LYS A 95 12.25 -5.54 -10.56
C LYS A 95 12.81 -4.98 -11.86
N LYS A 96 12.09 -4.01 -12.41
CA LYS A 96 12.45 -3.27 -13.63
C LYS A 96 11.76 -1.90 -13.62
N ASP A 97 12.54 -0.83 -13.57
CA ASP A 97 12.10 0.55 -13.53
C ASP A 97 10.99 0.79 -12.48
N LEU A 98 9.72 0.88 -12.90
CA LEU A 98 8.58 1.11 -12.01
C LEU A 98 7.87 -0.20 -11.57
N LEU A 99 8.20 -1.34 -12.18
CA LEU A 99 7.67 -2.66 -11.81
C LEU A 99 8.34 -3.18 -10.54
N LEU A 100 7.53 -3.83 -9.69
CA LEU A 100 7.97 -4.41 -8.43
C LEU A 100 8.07 -5.93 -8.50
N ASP A 101 8.97 -6.49 -7.69
CA ASP A 101 9.02 -7.90 -7.36
C ASP A 101 8.17 -8.15 -6.10
N LEU A 102 6.89 -8.44 -6.32
CA LEU A 102 5.96 -8.72 -5.23
C LEU A 102 6.18 -10.09 -4.59
N ASP A 103 6.84 -11.03 -5.29
CA ASP A 103 7.19 -12.34 -4.72
C ASP A 103 8.32 -12.18 -3.68
N ALA A 104 9.32 -11.34 -3.99
CA ALA A 104 10.35 -10.98 -3.03
C ALA A 104 9.77 -10.25 -1.80
N ALA A 105 8.80 -9.34 -2.00
CA ALA A 105 8.11 -8.68 -0.89
C ALA A 105 7.24 -9.65 -0.08
N PHE A 106 6.58 -10.60 -0.74
CA PHE A 106 5.75 -11.62 -0.10
C PHE A 106 6.57 -12.54 0.82
N ALA A 107 7.81 -12.85 0.46
CA ALA A 107 8.67 -13.76 1.21
C ALA A 107 8.88 -13.35 2.69
N LYS A 108 8.78 -12.05 3.01
CA LYS A 108 8.81 -11.52 4.39
C LYS A 108 7.76 -12.18 5.30
N TYR A 109 6.65 -12.66 4.75
CA TYR A 109 5.51 -13.19 5.49
C TYR A 109 5.48 -14.72 5.62
N HIS A 110 6.51 -15.44 5.15
CA HIS A 110 6.54 -16.91 5.24
C HIS A 110 6.42 -17.43 6.68
N ASN A 111 7.08 -16.78 7.65
CA ASN A 111 6.98 -17.19 9.06
C ASN A 111 5.56 -17.04 9.61
N PHE A 112 4.84 -16.00 9.21
CA PHE A 112 3.43 -15.83 9.59
C PHE A 112 2.58 -17.02 9.09
N PHE A 113 2.76 -17.44 7.84
CA PHE A 113 2.02 -18.57 7.26
C PHE A 113 2.41 -19.93 7.83
N TYR A 114 3.64 -20.06 8.34
CA TYR A 114 4.04 -21.25 9.10
C TYR A 114 3.29 -21.33 10.44
N LEU A 115 3.13 -20.20 11.13
CA LEU A 115 2.40 -20.14 12.40
C LEU A 115 0.88 -20.27 12.20
N MET A 116 0.34 -19.71 11.13
CA MET A 116 -1.10 -19.73 10.82
C MET A 116 -1.44 -20.82 9.78
N ASP A 117 -1.17 -22.07 10.16
CA ASP A 117 -1.36 -23.26 9.33
C ASP A 117 -2.79 -23.49 8.82
N PHE A 118 -3.80 -22.96 9.52
CA PHE A 118 -5.21 -22.99 9.12
C PHE A 118 -5.53 -22.17 7.86
N ILE A 119 -4.65 -21.25 7.44
CA ILE A 119 -4.88 -20.42 6.24
C ILE A 119 -4.64 -21.26 4.98
N ALA A 120 -5.67 -21.36 4.14
CA ALA A 120 -5.60 -22.11 2.89
C ALA A 120 -4.57 -21.51 1.92
N PRO A 121 -3.84 -22.32 1.12
CA PRO A 121 -2.81 -21.82 0.21
C PRO A 121 -3.27 -20.69 -0.73
N SER A 122 -4.48 -20.78 -1.29
CA SER A 122 -5.05 -19.74 -2.15
C SER A 122 -5.26 -18.41 -1.42
N GLU A 123 -5.57 -18.46 -0.13
CA GLU A 123 -5.75 -17.27 0.69
C GLU A 123 -4.43 -16.69 1.19
N ARG A 124 -3.34 -17.49 1.19
CA ARG A 124 -1.98 -16.98 1.41
C ARG A 124 -1.57 -16.07 0.26
N GLU A 125 -1.76 -16.55 -0.97
CA GLU A 125 -1.47 -15.78 -2.19
C GLU A 125 -2.28 -14.48 -2.28
N GLU A 126 -3.47 -14.44 -1.67
CA GLU A 126 -4.29 -13.22 -1.59
C GLU A 126 -3.54 -12.03 -0.98
N LEU A 127 -2.58 -12.27 -0.07
CA LEU A 127 -1.75 -11.20 0.52
C LEU A 127 -1.03 -10.36 -0.54
N LYS A 128 -0.62 -10.95 -1.66
CA LYS A 128 0.08 -10.22 -2.74
C LYS A 128 -0.72 -9.01 -3.23
N LYS A 129 -2.05 -9.10 -3.21
CA LYS A 129 -2.94 -8.00 -3.60
C LYS A 129 -2.83 -6.77 -2.70
N TYR A 130 -2.45 -6.97 -1.44
CA TYR A 130 -2.33 -5.91 -0.45
C TYR A 130 -0.92 -5.31 -0.39
N LEU A 131 0.10 -5.97 -0.95
CA LEU A 131 1.50 -5.59 -0.74
C LEU A 131 1.85 -4.18 -1.21
N LEU A 132 1.22 -3.68 -2.28
CA LEU A 132 1.46 -2.31 -2.73
C LEU A 132 1.11 -1.26 -1.66
N ILE A 133 0.15 -1.56 -0.79
CA ILE A 133 -0.28 -0.66 0.29
C ILE A 133 0.83 -0.50 1.34
N ASN A 134 1.67 -1.53 1.54
CA ASN A 134 2.84 -1.44 2.44
C ASN A 134 3.82 -0.34 2.01
N PHE A 135 3.81 0.04 0.73
CA PHE A 135 4.80 0.92 0.14
C PHE A 135 4.31 2.37 0.00
N ILE A 136 3.15 2.72 0.55
CA ILE A 136 2.62 4.09 0.47
C ILE A 136 3.51 5.04 1.25
N VAL A 137 3.76 4.72 2.52
CA VAL A 137 4.69 5.45 3.38
C VAL A 137 6.11 4.97 3.07
N PRO A 138 7.03 5.87 2.65
CA PRO A 138 8.35 5.48 2.17
C PRO A 138 9.34 5.11 3.30
N SER A 139 9.05 5.47 4.54
CA SER A 139 10.01 5.52 5.65
C SER A 139 9.68 4.59 6.82
N TYR A 140 8.90 3.53 6.59
CA TYR A 140 8.71 2.54 7.64
C TYR A 140 10.00 1.77 7.92
N ASP A 141 10.21 1.44 9.19
CA ASP A 141 11.26 0.50 9.60
C ASP A 141 10.99 -0.88 9.00
N ASP A 142 12.05 -1.60 8.62
CA ASP A 142 11.95 -2.93 8.03
C ASP A 142 11.25 -3.95 8.95
N SER A 143 11.27 -3.72 10.26
CA SER A 143 10.55 -4.54 11.23
C SER A 143 9.03 -4.35 11.15
N TYR A 144 8.52 -3.19 10.72
CA TYR A 144 7.08 -2.91 10.66
C TYR A 144 6.34 -3.93 9.80
N CYS A 145 5.20 -4.42 10.30
CA CYS A 145 4.44 -5.48 9.64
C CYS A 145 3.83 -5.05 8.29
N GLY A 146 3.53 -3.76 8.10
CA GLY A 146 3.07 -3.18 6.84
C GLY A 146 1.55 -2.97 6.76
N ASP A 147 1.12 -1.81 6.26
CA ASP A 147 -0.29 -1.39 6.21
C ASP A 147 -1.17 -2.32 5.36
N GLY A 148 -0.64 -2.83 4.24
CA GLY A 148 -1.31 -3.85 3.43
C GLY A 148 -1.49 -5.16 4.18
N PHE A 149 -0.48 -5.59 4.93
CA PHE A 149 -0.58 -6.80 5.76
C PHE A 149 -1.63 -6.64 6.87
N LEU A 150 -1.76 -5.45 7.47
CA LEU A 150 -2.83 -5.18 8.43
C LEU A 150 -4.23 -5.35 7.82
N LEU A 151 -4.43 -4.84 6.60
CA LEU A 151 -5.70 -5.00 5.89
C LEU A 151 -5.94 -6.47 5.50
N TYR A 152 -4.90 -7.20 5.13
CA TYR A 152 -4.99 -8.64 4.89
C TYR A 152 -5.42 -9.40 6.17
N ILE A 153 -4.88 -9.04 7.33
CA ILE A 153 -5.27 -9.61 8.63
C ILE A 153 -6.72 -9.29 8.96
N LYS A 154 -7.22 -8.09 8.63
CA LYS A 154 -8.65 -7.77 8.72
C LYS A 154 -9.50 -8.71 7.90
N TRP A 155 -9.12 -8.90 6.63
CA TRP A 155 -9.82 -9.79 5.72
C TRP A 155 -9.85 -11.24 6.22
N LEU A 156 -8.72 -11.78 6.69
CA LEU A 156 -8.65 -13.10 7.31
C LEU A 156 -9.51 -13.20 8.56
N SER A 157 -9.54 -12.16 9.40
CA SER A 157 -10.29 -12.16 10.66
C SER A 157 -11.80 -12.24 10.46
N LEU A 158 -12.30 -11.76 9.32
CA LEU A 158 -13.71 -11.92 8.93
C LEU A 158 -14.01 -13.36 8.47
N ARG A 159 -13.04 -14.01 7.81
CA ARG A 159 -13.19 -15.37 7.26
C ARG A 159 -12.95 -16.47 8.29
N TYR A 160 -12.11 -16.20 9.28
CA TYR A 160 -11.75 -17.11 10.35
C TYR A 160 -12.10 -16.53 11.73
N PRO A 161 -13.39 -16.34 12.08
CA PRO A 161 -13.78 -15.78 13.37
C PRO A 161 -13.21 -16.53 14.57
N LEU A 162 -13.07 -17.86 14.48
CA LEU A 162 -12.48 -18.69 15.53
C LEU A 162 -10.98 -18.42 15.77
N HIS A 163 -10.27 -17.91 14.76
CA HIS A 163 -8.85 -17.55 14.85
C HIS A 163 -8.60 -16.05 14.94
N LYS A 164 -9.66 -15.23 15.00
CA LYS A 164 -9.58 -13.76 15.03
C LYS A 164 -8.65 -13.24 16.12
N GLU A 165 -8.76 -13.71 17.36
CA GLU A 165 -7.89 -13.26 18.46
C GLU A 165 -6.41 -13.59 18.19
N ARG A 166 -6.12 -14.75 17.61
CA ARG A 166 -4.76 -15.17 17.25
C ARG A 166 -4.17 -14.29 16.14
N LEU A 167 -4.99 -13.94 15.14
CA LEU A 167 -4.61 -13.03 14.05
C LEU A 167 -4.38 -11.61 14.56
N LEU A 168 -5.27 -11.09 15.41
CA LEU A 168 -5.13 -9.76 16.01
C LEU A 168 -3.91 -9.68 16.93
N HIS A 169 -3.62 -10.74 17.70
CA HIS A 169 -2.43 -10.79 18.53
C HIS A 169 -1.14 -10.69 17.71
N PHE A 170 -1.08 -11.32 16.53
CA PHE A 170 0.11 -11.26 15.67
C PHE A 170 0.48 -9.83 15.25
N ILE A 171 -0.51 -9.00 14.93
CA ILE A 171 -0.29 -7.60 14.52
C ILE A 171 -0.17 -6.62 15.69
N SER A 172 -0.19 -7.12 16.93
CA SER A 172 -0.25 -6.28 18.13
C SER A 172 1.11 -6.02 18.78
N CYS A 173 2.21 -6.56 18.24
CA CYS A 173 3.56 -6.35 18.76
C CYS A 173 3.90 -4.86 18.94
N LYS A 174 4.48 -4.49 20.09
CA LYS A 174 4.81 -3.09 20.41
C LYS A 174 5.90 -2.51 19.51
N GLU A 175 6.81 -3.35 19.03
CA GLU A 175 8.00 -2.95 18.29
C GLU A 175 7.74 -2.84 16.78
N SER A 176 6.72 -3.51 16.24
CA SER A 176 6.50 -3.60 14.79
C SER A 176 5.03 -3.72 14.35
N GLY A 177 4.11 -3.71 15.30
CA GLY A 177 2.69 -3.93 15.05
C GLY A 177 1.92 -2.68 14.63
N ILE A 178 0.61 -2.82 14.58
CA ILE A 178 -0.36 -1.86 14.05
C ILE A 178 -0.29 -0.43 14.61
N PHE A 179 0.26 -0.22 15.80
CA PHE A 179 0.38 1.11 16.39
C PHE A 179 1.54 1.95 15.85
N TRP A 180 2.40 1.35 15.01
CA TRP A 180 3.39 2.09 14.22
C TRP A 180 2.82 2.74 12.96
N HIS A 181 1.56 2.44 12.62
CA HIS A 181 0.88 3.06 11.49
C HIS A 181 0.89 4.60 11.61
N VAL A 182 1.28 5.24 10.51
CA VAL A 182 1.11 6.68 10.31
C VAL A 182 0.17 6.90 9.14
N SER A 183 -0.58 8.01 9.16
CA SER A 183 -1.59 8.30 8.13
C SER A 183 -0.99 8.25 6.72
N THR A 184 -1.46 7.26 5.95
CA THR A 184 -1.09 7.01 4.55
C THR A 184 -1.59 8.12 3.64
N ALA A 185 -2.71 8.76 3.99
CA ALA A 185 -3.34 9.80 3.18
C ALA A 185 -2.41 11.02 2.92
N ASN A 186 -1.46 11.28 3.81
CA ASN A 186 -0.47 12.34 3.66
C ASN A 186 0.56 12.06 2.54
N PHE A 187 0.69 10.80 2.16
CA PHE A 187 1.66 10.31 1.17
C PHE A 187 1.00 9.90 -0.14
N MET A 188 -0.30 10.16 -0.32
CA MET A 188 -1.06 9.72 -1.48
C MET A 188 -1.52 10.88 -2.36
N LEU A 189 -1.56 10.63 -3.66
CA LEU A 189 -2.17 11.49 -4.64
C LEU A 189 -3.16 10.68 -5.51
N PRO A 190 -4.47 11.04 -5.51
CA PRO A 190 -5.13 12.01 -4.66
C PRO A 190 -5.10 11.63 -3.17
N HIS A 191 -5.27 12.63 -2.31
CA HIS A 191 -5.41 12.41 -0.87
C HIS A 191 -6.61 11.50 -0.60
N ASN A 192 -6.41 10.42 0.15
CA ASN A 192 -7.44 9.42 0.43
C ASN A 192 -7.20 8.77 1.80
N ARG A 193 -8.20 8.85 2.70
CA ARG A 193 -8.15 8.30 4.06
C ARG A 193 -8.73 6.88 4.19
N ALA A 194 -9.12 6.24 3.10
CA ALA A 194 -9.79 4.94 3.16
C ALA A 194 -8.93 3.88 3.86
N ILE A 195 -7.63 3.84 3.63
CA ILE A 195 -6.71 2.90 4.29
C ILE A 195 -6.61 3.23 5.79
N ASP A 196 -6.38 4.50 6.12
CA ASP A 196 -6.28 4.98 7.51
C ASP A 196 -7.52 4.59 8.31
N THR A 197 -8.72 4.86 7.79
CA THR A 197 -9.99 4.49 8.46
C THR A 197 -10.11 2.98 8.71
N GLN A 198 -9.62 2.14 7.81
CA GLN A 198 -9.68 0.69 7.99
C GLN A 198 -8.69 0.19 9.04
N ILE A 199 -7.51 0.81 9.13
CA ILE A 199 -6.49 0.50 10.14
C ILE A 199 -6.90 1.06 11.51
N GLU A 200 -7.40 2.29 11.59
CA GLU A 200 -7.96 2.91 12.80
C GLU A 200 -9.09 2.03 13.38
N SER A 201 -9.91 1.42 12.51
CA SER A 201 -10.93 0.44 12.92
C SER A 201 -10.34 -0.82 13.56
N LEU A 202 -9.22 -1.35 13.05
CA LEU A 202 -8.51 -2.48 13.67
C LEU A 202 -7.85 -2.09 15.00
N GLN A 203 -7.22 -0.92 15.07
CA GLN A 203 -6.65 -0.37 16.31
C GLN A 203 -7.72 -0.26 17.39
N SER A 204 -8.91 0.22 17.01
CA SER A 204 -10.07 0.29 17.90
C SER A 204 -10.51 -1.08 18.40
N MET A 205 -10.45 -2.14 17.57
CA MET A 205 -10.75 -3.50 18.01
C MET A 205 -9.75 -4.01 19.08
N LEU A 206 -8.45 -3.72 18.93
CA LEU A 206 -7.43 -4.12 19.91
C LEU A 206 -7.54 -3.38 21.25
N ILE A 207 -7.91 -2.10 21.21
CA ILE A 207 -8.12 -1.29 22.42
C ILE A 207 -9.51 -1.53 23.02
N SER A 208 -10.42 -2.20 22.31
CA SER A 208 -11.78 -2.43 22.81
C SER A 208 -11.80 -3.34 24.06
N PRO A 209 -12.74 -3.12 25.02
CA PRO A 209 -12.87 -3.93 26.23
C PRO A 209 -12.98 -5.44 25.98
N THR A 210 -13.48 -5.84 24.81
CA THR A 210 -13.74 -7.23 24.44
C THR A 210 -12.49 -7.98 23.95
N CYS A 211 -11.42 -7.27 23.55
CA CYS A 211 -10.17 -7.91 23.16
C CYS A 211 -9.38 -8.33 24.40
N LYS A 212 -9.00 -9.62 24.44
CA LYS A 212 -8.32 -10.27 25.58
C LYS A 212 -6.81 -10.09 25.59
N ASN A 213 -6.27 -9.34 24.62
CA ASN A 213 -4.83 -9.12 24.53
C ASN A 213 -4.33 -8.27 25.71
N GLN A 214 -3.48 -8.88 26.55
CA GLN A 214 -2.93 -8.23 27.74
C GLN A 214 -1.96 -7.09 27.42
N GLU A 215 -1.28 -7.13 26.27
CA GLU A 215 -0.25 -6.14 25.90
C GLU A 215 -0.78 -4.71 25.81
N TRP A 216 -2.07 -4.56 25.45
CA TRP A 216 -2.74 -3.27 25.28
C TRP A 216 -3.82 -2.99 26.34
N ALA A 217 -4.04 -3.94 27.26
CA ALA A 217 -4.96 -3.74 28.38
C ALA A 217 -4.49 -2.62 29.32
N GLU A 218 -3.17 -2.49 29.51
CA GLU A 218 -2.56 -1.40 30.27
C GLU A 218 -2.77 -0.05 29.61
N LEU A 219 -2.50 0.07 28.30
CA LEU A 219 -2.73 1.30 27.53
C LEU A 219 -4.20 1.73 27.61
N ARG A 220 -5.12 0.77 27.42
CA ARG A 220 -6.57 1.00 27.55
C ARG A 220 -6.93 1.56 28.92
N SER A 221 -6.41 0.92 29.98
CA SER A 221 -6.68 1.30 31.36
C SER A 221 -6.11 2.69 31.66
N HIS A 222 -4.92 2.99 31.14
CA HIS A 222 -4.29 4.31 31.24
C HIS A 222 -5.14 5.37 30.54
N ILE A 223 -5.51 5.20 29.26
CA ILE A 223 -6.34 6.15 28.52
C ILE A 223 -7.67 6.39 29.24
N ASN A 224 -8.37 5.34 29.64
CA ASN A 224 -9.65 5.47 30.34
C ASN A 224 -9.52 6.17 31.70
N SER A 225 -8.39 5.99 32.40
CA SER A 225 -8.13 6.69 33.66
C SER A 225 -7.88 8.19 33.49
N GLN A 226 -7.37 8.63 32.33
CA GLN A 226 -7.11 10.04 32.03
C GLN A 226 -8.40 10.81 31.70
N TYR A 227 -9.42 10.11 31.20
CA TYR A 227 -10.69 10.71 30.78
C TYR A 227 -11.82 10.21 31.70
N HIS A 228 -12.09 10.95 32.78
CA HIS A 228 -13.22 10.72 33.69
C HIS A 228 -14.57 11.09 33.06
N PHE A 229 -14.93 10.49 31.92
CA PHE A 229 -16.25 10.62 31.34
C PHE A 229 -16.97 9.27 31.40
N ALA A 230 -18.17 9.28 31.99
CA ALA A 230 -19.11 8.18 31.88
C ALA A 230 -19.55 8.09 30.41
N CYS A 231 -18.85 7.29 29.61
CA CYS A 231 -19.24 7.04 28.24
C CYS A 231 -20.57 6.28 28.26
N GLN A 232 -21.68 7.02 28.06
CA GLN A 232 -22.92 6.38 27.63
C GLN A 232 -22.64 5.78 26.26
N ASN A 233 -22.58 4.45 26.22
CA ASN A 233 -22.38 3.64 25.02
C ASN A 233 -23.31 4.11 23.88
N ARG A 234 -22.86 5.05 23.07
CA ARG A 234 -23.22 5.06 21.66
C ARG A 234 -22.26 4.08 21.01
N ILE A 235 -22.63 2.80 21.10
CA ILE A 235 -22.29 1.84 20.05
C ILE A 235 -23.04 2.35 18.81
N ALA A 236 -22.52 3.40 18.18
CA ALA A 236 -22.98 3.85 16.90
C ALA A 236 -22.38 2.87 15.90
N ASP A 237 -23.21 1.91 15.46
CA ASP A 237 -23.12 1.15 14.22
C ASP A 237 -21.71 1.06 13.59
N TYR A 238 -20.81 0.26 14.18
CA TYR A 238 -19.57 -0.17 13.52
C TYR A 238 -19.82 -1.26 12.44
N ASN A 239 -21.03 -1.29 11.87
CA ASN A 239 -21.37 -2.18 10.76
C ASN A 239 -20.91 -1.62 9.39
N ALA A 240 -20.31 -0.43 9.35
CA ALA A 240 -19.65 0.10 8.15
C ALA A 240 -18.33 -0.62 7.80
N ALA A 241 -17.87 -1.58 8.63
CA ALA A 241 -16.54 -2.20 8.55
C ALA A 241 -16.50 -3.59 7.91
N GLU A 242 -17.61 -4.10 7.35
CA GLU A 242 -17.65 -5.44 6.75
C GLU A 242 -17.12 -5.50 5.30
N SER A 243 -16.97 -4.36 4.61
CA SER A 243 -16.45 -4.33 3.24
C SER A 243 -15.42 -3.22 3.04
N PHE A 244 -14.41 -3.52 2.22
CA PHE A 244 -13.42 -2.53 1.79
C PHE A 244 -14.06 -1.49 0.89
N THR A 245 -13.60 -0.24 0.99
CA THR A 245 -14.07 0.85 0.11
C THR A 245 -13.76 0.54 -1.36
N PRO A 246 -14.49 1.14 -2.32
CA PRO A 246 -14.20 0.97 -3.76
C PRO A 246 -12.76 1.30 -4.14
N PHE A 247 -12.14 2.25 -3.43
CA PHE A 247 -10.74 2.61 -3.63
C PHE A 247 -9.78 1.48 -3.23
N ILE A 248 -9.98 0.87 -2.05
CA ILE A 248 -9.14 -0.26 -1.64
C ILE A 248 -9.38 -1.44 -2.59
N GLN A 249 -10.64 -1.72 -2.92
CA GLN A 249 -10.99 -2.78 -3.87
C GLN A 249 -10.31 -2.60 -5.23
N SER A 250 -10.19 -1.38 -5.75
CA SER A 250 -9.52 -1.16 -7.04
C SER A 250 -8.03 -1.54 -7.00
N ILE A 251 -7.33 -1.25 -5.89
CA ILE A 251 -5.94 -1.70 -5.68
C ILE A 251 -5.88 -3.23 -5.62
N LEU A 252 -6.79 -3.86 -4.86
CA LEU A 252 -6.78 -5.31 -4.67
C LEU A 252 -7.08 -6.07 -5.97
N HIS A 253 -8.03 -5.58 -6.78
CA HIS A 253 -8.40 -6.19 -8.06
C HIS A 253 -7.28 -6.09 -9.10
N ALA A 254 -6.61 -4.94 -9.17
CA ALA A 254 -5.55 -4.71 -10.14
C ALA A 254 -4.36 -5.69 -9.99
N ASN A 255 -3.97 -5.97 -8.75
CA ASN A 255 -2.88 -6.88 -8.45
C ASN A 255 -3.19 -8.36 -8.75
N HIS A 256 -4.45 -8.73 -8.96
CA HIS A 256 -4.83 -10.07 -9.40
C HIS A 256 -4.48 -10.32 -10.87
N THR A 257 -4.58 -9.29 -11.72
CA THR A 257 -4.37 -9.39 -13.18
C THR A 257 -2.91 -9.57 -13.58
N GLN A 258 -1.95 -9.11 -12.76
CA GLN A 258 -0.52 -9.28 -13.03
C GLN A 258 -0.03 -10.73 -12.89
N GLN A 259 -0.78 -11.60 -12.19
CA GLN A 259 -0.41 -13.00 -11.97
C GLN A 259 -0.81 -13.94 -13.11
N THR A 260 -1.75 -13.54 -13.98
CA THR A 260 -2.22 -14.36 -15.11
C THR A 260 -1.37 -14.24 -16.38
N TYR A 261 -0.35 -13.37 -16.40
CA TYR A 261 0.47 -13.08 -17.58
C TYR A 261 1.98 -13.25 -17.37
N GLN A 262 2.40 -14.02 -16.35
CA GLN A 262 3.77 -14.51 -16.22
C GLN A 262 3.90 -15.94 -16.76
#